data_AF-A0A7W2KFN2-F1
#
_entry.id   AF-A0A7W2KFN2-F1
#
_cell.length_a   1.000
_cell.length_b   1.000
_cell.length_c   1.000
_cell.angle_alpha   90.00
_cell.angle_beta   90.00
_cell.angle_gamma   90.00
#
_symmetry.space_group_name_H-M   'P 1'
#
loop_
_entity.id
_entity.type
_entity.pdbx_description
1 polymer ?
#
loop_
_entity_poly.entity_id
_entity_poly.type
_entity_poly.pdbx_seq_one_letter_code
_entity_poly.pdbx_strand_id
1 'polypeptide(L)'
;MKITITKVLKNEVTVSGQTLNREYVENIMLPMLVAQCGTVKGQQFEIVKAFDEAGLSLQAIPVVAREYRQDQYQKAQERARLQAEANAHAERCREWSPREIAQAKADKEARAAAIREHGARIRAASRANSAGW
;
A
#
# COMPACT_ATOMS: atom_id res chain seq x y z
N MET A 1 20.31 16.84 2.07
CA MET A 1 20.22 18.33 2.05
C MET A 1 18.80 18.73 2.47
N LYS A 2 18.62 19.69 3.37
CA LYS A 2 17.28 20.11 3.82
C LYS A 2 16.84 21.36 3.05
N ILE A 3 15.92 21.19 2.09
CA ILE A 3 15.25 22.29 1.41
C ILE A 3 13.84 22.39 2.01
N THR A 4 13.45 23.58 2.45
CA THR A 4 12.10 23.82 2.97
C THR A 4 11.32 24.61 1.94
N ILE A 5 10.29 24.02 1.34
CA ILE A 5 9.44 24.68 0.35
C ILE A 5 8.09 24.98 1.01
N THR A 6 7.68 26.25 0.97
CA THR A 6 6.42 26.72 1.56
C THR A 6 5.75 27.74 0.64
N LYS A 7 4.47 28.04 0.91
CA LYS A 7 3.68 29.05 0.17
C LYS A 7 3.78 28.86 -1.36
N VAL A 8 3.42 27.68 -1.84
CA VAL A 8 3.41 27.39 -3.28
C VAL A 8 2.15 28.01 -3.88
N LEU A 9 2.32 29.11 -4.59
CA LEU A 9 1.27 29.81 -5.32
C LEU A 9 1.44 29.58 -6.83
N LYS A 10 0.60 30.24 -7.64
CA LYS A 10 0.63 30.06 -9.10
C LYS A 10 1.95 30.52 -9.72
N ASN A 11 2.47 31.67 -9.28
CA ASN A 11 3.65 32.32 -9.89
C ASN A 11 4.84 32.43 -8.93
N GLU A 12 4.65 32.14 -7.65
CA GLU A 12 5.66 32.35 -6.62
C GLU A 12 5.71 31.16 -5.66
N VAL A 13 6.89 30.95 -5.11
CA VAL A 13 7.15 29.89 -4.15
C VAL A 13 8.21 30.37 -3.16
N THR A 14 8.05 30.04 -1.88
CA THR A 14 9.04 30.36 -0.85
C THR A 14 9.94 29.16 -0.63
N VAL A 15 11.22 29.30 -0.99
CA VAL A 15 12.24 28.27 -0.81
C VAL A 15 13.21 28.76 0.27
N SER A 16 13.28 28.02 1.38
CA SER A 16 14.13 28.33 2.54
C SER A 16 13.97 29.77 3.05
N GLY A 17 12.74 30.29 3.00
CA GLY A 17 12.41 31.66 3.44
C GLY A 17 12.53 32.74 2.36
N GLN A 18 13.04 32.42 1.17
CA GLN A 18 13.14 33.36 0.05
C GLN A 18 12.01 33.14 -0.96
N THR A 19 11.24 34.19 -1.25
CA THR A 19 10.22 34.17 -2.30
C THR A 19 10.88 34.27 -3.67
N LEU A 20 10.62 33.29 -4.53
CA LEU A 20 11.14 33.19 -5.89
C LEU A 20 9.99 32.93 -6.87
N ASN A 21 10.23 33.23 -8.15
CA ASN A 21 9.29 32.87 -9.20
C ASN A 21 9.24 31.34 -9.33
N ARG A 22 8.02 30.79 -9.42
CA ARG A 22 7.78 29.35 -9.58
C ARG A 22 8.50 28.77 -10.79
N GLU A 23 8.44 29.44 -11.94
CA GLU A 23 9.08 28.94 -13.18
C GLU A 23 10.59 28.85 -13.04
N TYR A 24 11.20 29.82 -12.35
CA TYR A 24 12.64 29.79 -12.06
C TYR A 24 12.99 28.61 -11.16
N VAL A 25 12.17 28.35 -10.14
CA VAL A 25 12.41 27.25 -9.20
C VAL A 25 12.28 25.88 -9.88
N GLU A 26 11.23 25.68 -10.69
CA GLU A 26 10.96 24.40 -11.36
C GLU A 26 11.92 24.13 -12.53
N ASN A 27 12.25 25.15 -13.35
CA ASN A 27 12.99 24.94 -14.60
C ASN A 27 14.49 25.23 -14.50
N ILE A 28 14.94 26.04 -13.53
CA ILE A 28 16.35 26.42 -13.41
C ILE A 28 16.96 25.89 -12.10
N MET A 29 16.34 26.22 -10.97
CA MET A 29 16.91 25.89 -9.67
C MET A 29 16.91 24.38 -9.40
N LEU A 30 15.81 23.68 -9.73
CA LEU A 30 15.70 22.23 -9.54
C LEU A 30 16.78 21.45 -10.33
N PRO A 31 16.94 21.62 -11.65
CA PRO A 31 18.02 20.96 -12.38
C PRO A 31 19.42 21.28 -11.84
N MET A 32 19.66 22.53 -11.45
CA MET A 32 20.94 22.96 -10.90
C MET A 32 21.28 22.24 -9.60
N LEU A 33 20.32 22.16 -8.67
CA LEU A 33 20.49 21.45 -7.40
C LEU A 33 20.73 19.95 -7.60
N VAL A 34 19.99 19.33 -8.53
CA VAL A 34 20.15 17.91 -8.86
C VAL A 34 21.51 17.64 -9.52
N ALA A 35 21.97 18.53 -10.40
CA ALA A 35 23.28 18.44 -11.04
C ALA A 35 24.43 18.61 -10.03
N GLN A 36 24.27 19.49 -9.03
CA GLN A 36 25.26 19.68 -7.97
C GLN A 36 25.50 18.42 -7.13
N CYS A 37 24.50 17.53 -7.02
CA CYS A 37 24.65 16.23 -6.36
C CYS A 37 25.44 15.19 -7.18
N GLY A 38 25.79 15.49 -8.44
CA GLY A 38 26.58 14.59 -9.29
C GLY A 38 25.93 13.22 -9.50
N THR A 39 26.61 12.15 -9.07
CA THR A 39 26.12 10.76 -9.19
C THR A 39 25.44 10.23 -7.93
N VAL A 40 25.34 11.03 -6.86
CA VAL A 40 24.80 10.59 -5.57
C VAL A 40 23.28 10.58 -5.60
N LYS A 41 22.70 9.46 -6.05
CA LYS A 41 21.23 9.29 -6.22
C LYS A 41 20.42 9.58 -4.97
N GLY A 42 20.92 9.20 -3.79
CA GLY A 42 20.22 9.46 -2.52
C GLY A 42 19.97 10.95 -2.28
N GLN A 43 20.97 11.80 -2.53
CA GLN A 43 20.83 13.25 -2.38
C GLN A 43 19.94 13.86 -3.47
N GLN A 44 20.04 13.36 -4.71
CA GLN A 44 19.14 13.76 -5.79
C GLN A 44 17.68 13.47 -5.43
N PHE A 45 17.40 12.29 -4.87
CA PHE A 45 16.05 11.91 -4.47
C PHE A 45 15.54 12.73 -3.29
N GLU A 46 16.38 13.13 -2.34
CA GLU A 46 15.97 14.06 -1.27
C GLU A 46 15.50 15.41 -1.84
N ILE A 47 16.21 15.95 -2.84
CA ILE A 47 15.81 17.18 -3.53
C ILE A 47 14.50 16.96 -4.26
N VAL A 48 14.44 15.94 -5.12
CA VAL A 48 13.25 15.64 -5.93
C VAL A 48 12.03 15.45 -5.03
N LYS A 49 12.20 14.72 -3.93
CA LYS A 49 11.17 14.52 -2.91
C LYS A 49 10.65 15.83 -2.33
N ALA A 50 11.53 16.75 -1.96
CA ALA A 50 11.11 18.04 -1.39
C ALA A 50 10.27 18.87 -2.38
N PHE A 51 10.57 18.78 -3.68
CA PHE A 51 9.79 19.45 -4.73
C PHE A 51 8.46 18.73 -5.03
N ASP A 52 8.48 17.39 -5.07
CA ASP A 52 7.31 16.54 -5.29
C ASP A 52 6.29 16.71 -4.16
N GLU A 53 6.73 16.66 -2.90
CA GLU A 53 5.88 16.88 -1.71
C GLU A 53 5.30 18.30 -1.66
N ALA A 54 5.99 19.28 -2.25
CA ALA A 54 5.51 20.65 -2.39
C ALA A 54 4.56 20.85 -3.58
N GLY A 55 4.35 19.84 -4.43
CA GLY A 55 3.49 19.92 -5.62
C GLY A 55 4.09 20.76 -6.75
N LEU A 56 5.42 20.86 -6.81
CA LEU A 56 6.14 21.53 -7.89
C LEU A 56 6.40 20.57 -9.06
N SER A 57 6.48 21.13 -10.27
CA SER A 57 6.77 20.36 -11.48
C SER A 57 8.18 19.79 -11.47
N LEU A 58 8.31 18.50 -11.83
CA LEU A 58 9.59 17.80 -12.01
C LEU A 58 9.98 17.63 -13.48
N GLN A 59 9.29 18.33 -14.40
CA GLN A 59 9.45 18.13 -15.85
C GLN A 59 10.87 18.46 -16.35
N ALA A 60 11.58 19.38 -15.69
CA ALA A 60 12.93 19.77 -16.06
C ALA A 60 14.00 18.70 -15.76
N ILE A 61 13.66 17.65 -14.98
CA ILE A 61 14.58 16.56 -14.61
C ILE A 61 13.97 15.16 -14.89
N PRO A 62 13.56 14.86 -16.13
CA PRO A 62 12.72 13.70 -16.43
C PRO A 62 13.36 12.35 -16.08
N VAL A 63 14.69 12.23 -16.24
CA VAL A 63 15.42 10.99 -15.94
C VAL A 63 15.42 10.71 -14.43
N VAL A 64 15.84 11.68 -13.62
CA VAL A 64 15.91 11.53 -12.17
C VAL A 64 14.51 11.39 -11.56
N ALA A 65 13.52 12.12 -12.08
CA ALA A 65 12.14 12.00 -11.65
C ALA A 65 11.56 10.61 -11.91
N ARG A 66 11.92 9.96 -13.02
CA ARG A 66 11.50 8.58 -13.33
C ARG A 66 12.14 7.58 -12.36
N GLU A 67 13.44 7.70 -12.12
CA GLU A 67 14.16 6.84 -11.17
C GLU A 67 13.61 6.99 -9.74
N TYR A 68 13.32 8.22 -9.31
CA TYR A 68 12.69 8.50 -8.02
C TYR A 68 11.33 7.81 -7.89
N ARG A 69 10.47 7.89 -8.91
CA ARG A 69 9.16 7.20 -8.90
C ARG A 69 9.32 5.68 -8.84
N GLN A 70 10.31 5.12 -9.53
CA GLN A 70 10.61 3.70 -9.48
C GLN A 70 11.06 3.26 -8.08
N ASP A 71 11.93 4.03 -7.44
CA ASP A 71 12.38 3.80 -6.06
C ASP A 71 11.21 3.86 -5.05
N GLN A 72 10.30 4.84 -5.19
CA GLN A 72 9.09 4.92 -4.36
C GLN A 72 8.20 3.69 -4.52
N TYR A 73 8.01 3.23 -5.75
CA TYR A 73 7.21 2.04 -6.03
C TYR A 73 7.83 0.78 -5.41
N GLN A 74 9.15 0.59 -5.55
CA GLN A 74 9.87 -0.53 -4.95
C GLN A 74 9.73 -0.50 -3.41
N LYS A 75 9.95 0.66 -2.78
CA LYS A 75 9.78 0.81 -1.32
C LYS A 75 8.35 0.56 -0.86
N ALA A 76 7.35 0.97 -1.64
CA ALA A 76 5.95 0.71 -1.34
C ALA A 76 5.63 -0.80 -1.43
N GLN A 77 6.13 -1.50 -2.44
CA GLN A 77 5.99 -2.94 -2.57
C GLN A 77 6.65 -3.70 -1.41
N GLU A 78 7.87 -3.33 -1.05
CA GLU A 78 8.58 -3.96 0.08
C GLU A 78 7.82 -3.76 1.39
N ARG A 79 7.33 -2.54 1.65
CA ARG A 79 6.49 -2.25 2.83
C ARG A 79 5.21 -3.07 2.82
N ALA A 80 4.53 -3.18 1.67
CA ALA A 80 3.31 -3.98 1.55
C ALA A 80 3.59 -5.48 1.80
N ARG A 81 4.71 -6.01 1.30
CA ARG A 81 5.14 -7.39 1.56
C ARG A 81 5.39 -7.62 3.05
N LEU A 82 6.18 -6.76 3.69
CA LEU A 82 6.48 -6.85 5.11
C LEU A 82 5.21 -6.74 5.97
N GLN A 83 4.27 -5.86 5.60
CA GLN A 83 2.99 -5.74 6.30
C GLN A 83 2.13 -6.99 6.12
N ALA A 84 2.10 -7.58 4.93
CA ALA A 84 1.36 -8.82 4.68
C ALA A 84 1.94 -9.99 5.50
N GLU A 85 3.27 -10.11 5.58
CA GLU A 85 3.94 -11.09 6.42
C GLU A 85 3.64 -10.89 7.90
N ALA A 86 3.68 -9.64 8.38
CA ALA A 86 3.33 -9.28 9.75
C ALA A 86 1.86 -9.61 10.08
N ASN A 87 0.93 -9.29 9.17
CA ASN A 87 -0.49 -9.60 9.33
C ASN A 87 -0.73 -11.12 9.37
N ALA A 88 -0.12 -11.87 8.45
CA ALA A 88 -0.23 -13.33 8.43
C ALA A 88 0.37 -13.97 9.70
N HIS A 89 1.45 -13.39 10.24
CA HIS A 89 1.99 -13.82 11.53
C HIS A 89 1.02 -13.52 12.68
N ALA A 90 0.45 -12.31 12.71
CA ALA A 90 -0.53 -11.92 13.71
C ALA A 90 -1.77 -12.84 13.68
N GLU A 91 -2.24 -13.22 12.49
CA GLU A 91 -3.35 -14.17 12.33
C GLU A 91 -3.02 -15.57 12.86
N ARG A 92 -1.79 -16.07 12.64
CA ARG A 92 -1.35 -17.36 13.19
C ARG A 92 -1.29 -17.35 14.72
N CYS A 93 -0.86 -16.24 15.30
CA CYS A 93 -0.79 -16.06 16.75
C CYS A 93 -2.09 -15.52 17.36
N ARG A 94 -3.17 -15.40 16.57
CA ARG A 94 -4.42 -14.83 17.03
C ARG A 94 -5.14 -15.79 17.95
N GLU A 95 -5.38 -15.34 19.17
CA GLU A 95 -6.27 -16.02 20.11
C GLU A 95 -7.72 -15.68 19.80
N TRP A 96 -8.58 -16.69 19.80
CA TRP A 96 -10.00 -16.53 19.53
C TRP A 96 -10.71 -15.99 20.76
N SER A 97 -11.59 -15.01 20.56
CA SER A 97 -12.41 -14.52 21.66
C SER A 97 -13.45 -15.58 22.08
N PRO A 98 -13.95 -15.53 23.33
CA PRO A 98 -14.98 -16.48 23.79
C PRO A 98 -16.25 -16.47 22.94
N ARG A 99 -16.65 -15.31 22.40
CA ARG A 99 -17.80 -15.18 21.49
C ARG A 99 -17.57 -15.90 20.17
N GLU A 100 -16.38 -15.76 19.58
CA GLU A 100 -16.03 -16.43 18.32
C GLU A 100 -15.93 -17.95 18.48
N ILE A 101 -15.42 -18.43 19.62
CA ILE A 101 -15.42 -19.85 19.95
C ILE A 101 -16.86 -20.38 20.04
N ALA A 102 -17.76 -19.65 20.71
CA ALA A 102 -19.17 -20.04 20.81
C ALA A 102 -19.85 -20.08 19.43
N GLN A 103 -19.60 -19.08 18.59
CA GLN A 103 -20.15 -19.03 17.25
C GLN A 103 -19.64 -20.17 16.36
N ALA A 104 -18.34 -20.47 16.39
CA ALA A 104 -17.80 -21.59 15.62
C ALA A 104 -18.28 -22.96 16.10
N LYS A 105 -18.58 -23.11 17.40
CA LYS A 105 -19.26 -24.31 17.90
C LYS A 105 -20.68 -24.43 17.33
N ALA A 106 -21.45 -23.34 17.35
CA ALA A 106 -22.78 -23.31 16.77
C ALA A 106 -22.77 -23.63 15.27
N ASP A 107 -21.84 -23.05 14.50
CA ASP A 107 -21.68 -23.31 13.08
C ASP A 107 -21.29 -24.77 12.81
N LYS A 108 -20.42 -25.35 13.64
CA LYS A 108 -20.03 -26.76 13.55
C LYS A 108 -21.22 -27.69 13.80
N GLU A 109 -22.04 -27.39 14.80
CA GLU A 109 -23.25 -28.15 15.10
C GLU A 109 -24.29 -28.05 13.99
N ALA A 110 -24.50 -26.85 13.44
CA ALA A 110 -25.39 -26.62 12.31
C ALA A 110 -24.96 -27.41 11.06
N ARG A 111 -23.65 -27.39 10.74
CA ARG A 111 -23.09 -28.20 9.64
C ARG A 111 -23.27 -29.70 9.88
N ALA A 112 -23.02 -30.18 11.10
CA ALA A 112 -23.20 -31.58 11.45
C ALA A 112 -24.67 -32.02 11.38
N ALA A 113 -25.60 -31.13 11.74
CA ALA A 113 -27.04 -31.38 11.61
C ALA A 113 -27.44 -31.48 10.13
N ALA A 114 -27.00 -30.55 9.28
CA ALA A 114 -27.25 -30.57 7.85
C ALA A 114 -26.73 -31.85 7.18
N ILE A 115 -25.52 -32.30 7.55
CA ILE A 115 -24.95 -33.57 7.05
C ILE A 115 -25.79 -34.77 7.49
N ARG A 116 -26.22 -34.81 8.76
CA ARG A 116 -27.08 -35.88 9.28
C ARG A 116 -28.42 -35.93 8.56
N GLU A 117 -29.04 -34.78 8.34
CA GLU A 117 -30.31 -34.67 7.64
C GLU A 117 -30.19 -35.12 6.18
N HIS A 118 -29.13 -34.69 5.49
CA HIS A 118 -28.82 -35.12 4.14
C HIS A 118 -28.60 -36.65 4.06
N GLY A 119 -27.83 -37.22 5.00
CA GLY A 119 -27.61 -38.67 5.08
C GLY A 119 -28.88 -39.46 5.46
N ALA A 120 -29.81 -38.86 6.20
CA ALA A 120 -31.12 -39.46 6.48
C ALA A 120 -32.01 -39.47 5.23
N ARG A 121 -32.03 -38.37 4.46
CA ARG A 121 -32.74 -38.30 3.18
C ARG A 121 -32.24 -39.35 2.18
N ILE A 122 -30.93 -39.52 2.06
CA ILE A 122 -30.34 -40.55 1.17
C ILE A 122 -30.74 -41.96 1.63
N ARG A 123 -30.64 -42.27 2.92
CA ARG A 123 -31.02 -43.60 3.44
C ARG A 123 -32.51 -43.88 3.30
N ALA A 124 -33.37 -42.86 3.45
CA ALA A 124 -34.80 -43.00 3.21
C ALA A 124 -35.09 -43.29 1.74
N ALA A 125 -34.44 -42.58 0.81
CA ALA A 125 -34.56 -42.82 -0.62
C ALA A 125 -34.00 -44.20 -1.04
N SER A 126 -32.88 -44.65 -0.46
CA SER A 126 -32.30 -45.96 -0.78
C SER A 126 -33.19 -47.11 -0.30
N ARG A 127 -33.84 -46.98 0.86
CA ARG A 127 -34.80 -47.97 1.37
C ARG A 127 -36.09 -48.03 0.54
N ALA A 128 -36.52 -46.90 -0.01
CA ALA A 128 -37.66 -46.86 -0.93
C ALA A 128 -37.36 -47.57 -2.26
N ASN A 129 -36.12 -47.45 -2.77
CA ASN A 129 -35.69 -48.14 -4.00
C ASN A 129 -35.40 -49.65 -3.81
N SER A 130 -35.03 -50.11 -2.62
CA SER A 130 -34.74 -51.52 -2.36
C SER A 130 -35.97 -52.39 -2.06
N ALA A 131 -37.17 -51.79 -1.97
CA ALA A 131 -38.43 -52.50 -1.73
C ALA A 131 -39.13 -52.93 -3.05
N GLY A 132 -38.47 -52.79 -4.19
CA GLY A 132 -38.99 -53.06 -5.54
C GLY A 132 -38.33 -54.21 -6.30
N TRP A 133 -37.61 -55.11 -5.60
CA TRP A 133 -37.15 -56.39 -6.13
C TRP A 133 -37.53 -57.52 -5.18
#